data_AF-B4H972-F1
#
_entry.id   AF-B4H972-F1
#
_cell.length_a   1.000
_cell.length_b   1.000
_cell.length_c   1.000
_cell.angle_alpha   90.00
_cell.angle_beta   90.00
_cell.angle_gamma   90.00
#
_symmetry.space_group_name_H-M   'P 1'
#
loop_
_entity.id
_entity.type
_entity.pdbx_description
1 polymer ?
#
loop_
_entity_poly.entity_id
_entity_poly.type
_entity_poly.pdbx_seq_one_letter_code
_entity_poly.pdbx_strand_id
1 'polypeptide(L)'
;MCMIAGAARRNQSMKRDTDMDTTTIITRSSTSISIDGIDGFNLQADLLNNTKYAEVDFVFFNRVPKVGSQSLMELMARLGKINGFNHARNKGGAHETVLMNKQHQSDLLSDLLTRPKPHIYSQHIAYINFTRFHLPRPIYINLVRDPIDRIISWHYYIRARWYYRDMQAKLGDKAPAMPSDEFLDMDLDTCVRNKDRHCTFNQMQIKNEAGDHRRQTLFFCGMNQKLCMPFNSEMAMQKAKRTVESEYAVVGTWEDTNITLAVLEAYIPRYFRNAKVAYYLGKDRLSRVNRNNVTRIVSDETRLILRKNLTNEIEFYEFCKQRLYLQYAALSHGKGFGEDDYLLVPEQRNDYNEEEY
;
A
#
# COMPACT_ATOMS: atom_id res chain seq x y z
N MET A 1 -37.18 -41.65 55.10
CA MET A 1 -37.33 -40.33 55.75
C MET A 1 -37.93 -39.38 54.71
N CYS A 2 -38.94 -38.54 55.00
CA CYS A 2 -39.00 -37.47 56.02
C CYS A 2 -37.96 -36.34 55.73
N MET A 3 -38.30 -35.05 55.73
CA MET A 3 -39.62 -34.40 55.79
C MET A 3 -39.52 -32.88 55.46
N ILE A 4 -40.68 -32.25 55.24
CA ILE A 4 -41.04 -30.80 55.32
C ILE A 4 -40.77 -29.96 54.05
N ALA A 5 -41.73 -29.36 53.32
CA ALA A 5 -43.12 -28.89 53.52
C ALA A 5 -43.29 -27.41 53.97
N GLY A 6 -44.17 -26.65 53.31
CA GLY A 6 -44.58 -25.29 53.69
C GLY A 6 -44.79 -24.34 52.51
N ALA A 7 -46.02 -23.82 52.31
CA ALA A 7 -46.32 -22.84 51.25
C ALA A 7 -47.61 -22.01 51.50
N ALA A 8 -47.52 -20.68 51.42
CA ALA A 8 -48.59 -19.67 51.24
C ALA A 8 -47.90 -18.33 50.88
N ARG A 9 -48.36 -17.40 50.02
CA ARG A 9 -49.69 -16.79 49.73
C ARG A 9 -50.22 -15.91 50.89
N ARG A 10 -50.74 -14.68 50.68
CA ARG A 10 -50.86 -13.82 49.47
C ARG A 10 -51.13 -12.34 49.86
N ASN A 11 -50.93 -11.44 48.89
CA ASN A 11 -51.31 -10.03 48.73
C ASN A 11 -52.25 -9.32 49.75
N GLN A 12 -51.99 -8.01 49.94
CA GLN A 12 -53.00 -6.95 49.76
C GLN A 12 -52.34 -5.67 49.20
N SER A 13 -53.12 -4.71 48.68
CA SER A 13 -52.63 -3.48 48.02
C SER A 13 -53.62 -2.32 48.13
N MET A 14 -53.16 -1.07 48.09
CA MET A 14 -54.03 0.11 47.89
C MET A 14 -53.30 1.31 47.25
N LYS A 15 -54.11 2.31 46.85
CA LYS A 15 -53.84 3.46 45.95
C LYS A 15 -53.07 4.61 46.68
N ARG A 16 -52.21 5.43 46.04
CA ARG A 16 -52.47 6.54 45.08
C ARG A 16 -53.39 7.64 45.66
N ASP A 17 -53.09 8.95 45.63
CA ASP A 17 -51.97 9.77 45.09
C ASP A 17 -51.43 10.74 46.22
N THR A 18 -50.81 11.93 46.12
CA THR A 18 -50.58 13.01 45.10
C THR A 18 -49.30 13.87 45.42
N ASP A 19 -48.83 14.65 44.43
CA ASP A 19 -48.12 15.96 44.40
C ASP A 19 -47.18 16.44 45.56
N MET A 20 -45.94 16.85 45.24
CA MET A 20 -45.59 18.26 44.90
C MET A 20 -44.13 18.39 44.37
N ASP A 21 -43.83 19.53 43.74
CA ASP A 21 -42.64 19.83 42.92
C ASP A 21 -41.33 20.12 43.70
N THR A 22 -40.17 19.75 43.15
CA THR A 22 -38.88 20.44 43.38
C THR A 22 -37.84 20.13 42.29
N THR A 23 -37.60 21.08 41.39
CA THR A 23 -36.55 20.96 40.34
C THR A 23 -35.14 20.98 40.93
N THR A 24 -34.30 19.98 40.60
CA THR A 24 -32.84 20.05 40.84
C THR A 24 -32.09 19.64 39.57
N ILE A 25 -31.34 20.57 38.99
CA ILE A 25 -30.57 20.35 37.75
C ILE A 25 -29.25 19.66 38.09
N ILE A 26 -29.12 18.38 37.74
CA ILE A 26 -27.84 17.65 37.84
C ILE A 26 -27.02 17.91 36.57
N THR A 27 -26.14 18.92 36.63
CA THR A 27 -25.11 19.13 35.61
C THR A 27 -24.09 18.00 35.64
N ARG A 28 -24.08 17.15 34.61
CA ARG A 28 -23.04 16.13 34.43
C ARG A 28 -21.69 16.80 34.14
N SER A 29 -20.79 16.78 35.12
CA SER A 29 -19.36 17.03 34.86
C SER A 29 -18.77 15.80 34.16
N SER A 30 -18.69 15.84 32.83
CA SER A 30 -18.00 14.82 32.03
C SER A 30 -16.51 15.17 31.93
N THR A 31 -15.75 14.88 32.99
CA THR A 31 -14.29 15.02 32.97
C THR A 31 -13.68 14.02 31.99
N SER A 32 -13.34 14.50 30.80
CA SER A 32 -12.54 13.77 29.81
C SER A 32 -11.15 13.49 30.39
N ILE A 33 -10.83 12.22 30.62
CA ILE A 33 -9.49 11.80 31.05
C ILE A 33 -8.55 11.88 29.85
N SER A 34 -7.85 13.00 29.70
CA SER A 34 -6.75 13.19 28.76
C SER A 34 -5.52 12.41 29.23
N ILE A 35 -5.26 11.24 28.65
CA ILE A 35 -4.09 10.41 28.96
C ILE A 35 -2.86 10.89 28.15
N ASP A 36 -2.54 12.17 28.31
CA ASP A 36 -1.28 12.77 27.85
C ASP A 36 -0.31 12.79 29.03
N GLY A 37 0.34 11.65 29.32
CA GLY A 37 0.93 11.45 30.65
C GLY A 37 1.97 10.33 30.84
N ILE A 38 2.71 9.90 29.80
CA ILE A 38 3.97 9.16 29.96
C ILE A 38 5.00 9.72 28.96
N ASP A 39 6.18 10.08 29.45
CA ASP A 39 7.24 10.88 28.76
C ASP A 39 7.35 10.67 27.25
N GLY A 40 6.83 11.65 26.48
CA GLY A 40 6.99 11.74 25.02
C GLY A 40 6.38 10.59 24.20
N PHE A 41 5.69 9.64 24.83
CA PHE A 41 5.19 8.45 24.16
C PHE A 41 3.90 8.73 23.38
N ASN A 42 4.03 8.90 22.07
CA ASN A 42 2.90 9.14 21.17
C ASN A 42 2.12 7.83 20.91
N LEU A 43 1.13 7.56 21.76
CA LEU A 43 0.29 6.36 21.71
C LEU A 43 -0.43 6.18 20.36
N GLN A 44 -0.88 7.26 19.72
CA GLN A 44 -1.54 7.20 18.41
C GLN A 44 -0.57 6.72 17.31
N ALA A 45 0.66 7.22 17.32
CA ALA A 45 1.70 6.80 16.38
C ALA A 45 2.16 5.35 16.66
N ASP A 46 2.28 4.95 17.92
CA ASP A 46 2.61 3.55 18.27
C ASP A 46 1.50 2.57 17.82
N LEU A 47 0.23 2.89 18.05
CA LEU A 47 -0.91 2.05 17.61
C LEU A 47 -0.92 1.80 16.10
N LEU A 48 -0.39 2.72 15.29
CA LEU A 48 -0.27 2.58 13.83
C LEU A 48 1.11 2.04 13.37
N ASN A 49 2.08 1.83 14.27
CA ASN A 49 3.44 1.40 13.94
C ASN A 49 3.68 -0.10 14.14
N ASN A 50 3.49 -0.88 13.07
CA ASN A 50 3.77 -2.32 13.08
C ASN A 50 5.25 -2.71 13.24
N THR A 51 6.19 -1.77 13.20
CA THR A 51 7.64 -2.07 13.35
C THR A 51 7.96 -2.74 14.68
N LYS A 52 7.17 -2.47 15.73
CA LYS A 52 7.28 -3.11 17.06
C LYS A 52 6.95 -4.61 17.07
N TYR A 53 6.38 -5.14 15.98
CA TYR A 53 6.09 -6.57 15.79
C TYR A 53 7.15 -7.32 14.98
N ALA A 54 8.22 -6.64 14.54
CA ALA A 54 9.34 -7.29 13.86
C ALA A 54 10.25 -7.99 14.88
N GLU A 55 10.64 -9.23 14.54
CA GLU A 55 11.42 -10.14 15.39
C GLU A 55 12.85 -10.32 14.88
N VAL A 56 13.20 -9.70 13.74
CA VAL A 56 14.53 -9.74 13.12
C VAL A 56 14.92 -8.43 12.45
N ASP A 57 16.22 -8.10 12.54
CA ASP A 57 16.85 -6.92 11.95
C ASP A 57 17.00 -7.00 10.42
N PHE A 58 15.88 -7.02 9.68
CA PHE A 58 15.87 -6.66 8.27
C PHE A 58 14.52 -6.10 7.78
N VAL A 59 14.59 -5.31 6.71
CA VAL A 59 13.42 -4.78 6.00
C VAL A 59 13.18 -5.57 4.72
N PHE A 60 11.95 -6.02 4.49
CA PHE A 60 11.54 -6.67 3.24
C PHE A 60 10.64 -5.73 2.43
N PHE A 61 11.17 -5.28 1.29
CA PHE A 61 10.43 -4.50 0.29
C PHE A 61 9.99 -5.44 -0.85
N ASN A 62 8.80 -6.04 -0.70
CA ASN A 62 8.17 -6.89 -1.72
C ASN A 62 7.54 -6.02 -2.84
N ARG A 63 8.37 -5.19 -3.44
CA ARG A 63 8.04 -4.04 -4.29
C ARG A 63 7.02 -4.35 -5.39
N VAL A 64 6.00 -3.50 -5.52
CA VAL A 64 5.13 -3.48 -6.70
C VAL A 64 5.92 -2.97 -7.94
N PRO A 65 5.61 -3.43 -9.16
CA PRO A 65 6.08 -2.81 -10.40
C PRO A 65 5.43 -1.45 -10.68
N LYS A 66 6.23 -0.53 -11.23
CA LYS A 66 5.84 0.82 -11.73
C LYS A 66 5.38 1.86 -10.68
N VAL A 67 5.42 1.53 -9.40
CA VAL A 67 5.27 2.48 -8.25
C VAL A 67 6.54 3.30 -7.94
N GLY A 68 7.40 3.51 -8.95
CA GLY A 68 8.69 4.21 -8.75
C GLY A 68 9.71 3.50 -7.86
N SER A 69 9.56 2.19 -7.62
CA SER A 69 10.38 1.41 -6.67
C SER A 69 11.90 1.44 -6.92
N GLN A 70 12.36 1.79 -8.12
CA GLN A 70 13.79 2.00 -8.41
C GLN A 70 14.40 3.23 -7.71
N SER A 71 13.68 4.36 -7.61
CA SER A 71 14.13 5.52 -6.83
C SER A 71 14.19 5.19 -5.34
N LEU A 72 13.28 4.35 -4.82
CA LEU A 72 13.36 3.92 -3.42
C LEU A 72 14.58 3.03 -3.18
N MET A 73 14.90 2.11 -4.11
CA MET A 73 16.12 1.30 -4.04
C MET A 73 17.41 2.13 -4.12
N GLU A 74 17.48 3.17 -4.95
CA GLU A 74 18.63 4.11 -4.98
C GLU A 74 18.71 4.94 -3.68
N LEU A 75 17.58 5.34 -3.09
CA LEU A 75 17.56 5.99 -1.78
C LEU A 75 18.02 5.04 -0.66
N MET A 76 17.56 3.79 -0.65
CA MET A 76 18.02 2.74 0.27
C MET A 76 19.53 2.49 0.14
N ALA A 77 20.06 2.46 -1.09
CA ALA A 77 21.50 2.28 -1.33
C ALA A 77 22.35 3.48 -0.87
N ARG A 78 21.77 4.68 -0.78
CA ARG A 78 22.41 5.85 -0.15
C ARG A 78 22.34 5.76 1.37
N LEU A 79 21.14 5.52 1.91
CA LEU A 79 20.90 5.41 3.34
C LEU A 79 21.70 4.26 3.98
N GLY A 80 21.94 3.17 3.26
CA GLY A 80 22.80 2.08 3.73
C GLY A 80 24.23 2.51 4.07
N LYS A 81 24.76 3.52 3.36
CA LYS A 81 26.08 4.12 3.63
C LYS A 81 26.08 5.11 4.80
N ILE A 82 24.91 5.68 5.13
CA ILE A 82 24.74 6.69 6.19
C ILE A 82 24.38 6.02 7.52
N ASN A 83 23.48 5.03 7.47
CA ASN A 83 22.87 4.37 8.62
C ASN A 83 23.44 2.96 8.87
N GLY A 84 24.45 2.52 8.09
CA GLY A 84 25.22 1.30 8.36
C GLY A 84 24.49 -0.01 8.07
N PHE A 85 23.79 -0.13 6.94
CA PHE A 85 23.08 -1.35 6.54
C PHE A 85 23.34 -1.76 5.08
N ASN A 86 23.19 -3.05 4.79
CA ASN A 86 23.33 -3.58 3.43
C ASN A 86 22.01 -3.45 2.64
N HIS A 87 22.06 -2.97 1.39
CA HIS A 87 20.90 -3.02 0.48
C HIS A 87 21.11 -4.07 -0.61
N ALA A 88 20.14 -4.97 -0.76
CA ALA A 88 20.16 -6.05 -1.74
C ALA A 88 18.83 -6.16 -2.50
N ARG A 89 18.87 -6.79 -3.66
CA ARG A 89 17.68 -7.13 -4.45
C ARG A 89 17.82 -8.50 -5.09
N ASN A 90 16.69 -9.09 -5.50
CA ASN A 90 16.74 -10.28 -6.36
C ASN A 90 17.57 -10.02 -7.62
N LYS A 91 18.31 -11.04 -8.05
CA LYS A 91 18.93 -11.08 -9.38
C LYS A 91 17.81 -10.98 -10.42
N GLY A 92 18.04 -10.19 -11.48
CA GLY A 92 17.11 -10.08 -12.60
C GLY A 92 17.07 -11.38 -13.41
N GLY A 93 15.95 -11.63 -14.09
CA GLY A 93 15.76 -12.72 -15.04
C GLY A 93 14.77 -12.30 -16.12
N ALA A 94 14.60 -13.13 -17.16
CA ALA A 94 13.69 -12.85 -18.27
C ALA A 94 12.20 -12.75 -17.84
N HIS A 95 11.82 -13.39 -16.73
CA HIS A 95 10.47 -13.38 -16.16
C HIS A 95 10.53 -13.15 -14.64
N GLU A 96 9.53 -12.47 -14.08
CA GLU A 96 9.45 -12.17 -12.65
C GLU A 96 8.42 -13.06 -11.92
N THR A 97 8.91 -13.91 -11.02
CA THR A 97 8.10 -14.86 -10.25
C THR A 97 7.41 -14.18 -9.06
N VAL A 98 6.27 -13.53 -9.32
CA VAL A 98 5.46 -12.85 -8.29
C VAL A 98 4.87 -13.84 -7.27
N LEU A 99 4.47 -15.02 -7.73
CA LEU A 99 3.89 -16.11 -6.93
C LEU A 99 4.77 -17.35 -7.02
N MET A 100 5.00 -18.01 -5.87
CA MET A 100 5.91 -19.15 -5.77
C MET A 100 5.34 -20.27 -4.89
N ASN A 101 5.81 -21.50 -5.10
CA ASN A 101 5.43 -22.67 -4.29
C ASN A 101 5.98 -22.57 -2.84
N LYS A 102 5.55 -23.47 -1.94
CA LYS A 102 6.00 -23.45 -0.54
C LYS A 102 7.52 -23.66 -0.37
N GLN A 103 8.15 -24.47 -1.22
CA GLN A 103 9.58 -24.74 -1.13
C GLN A 103 10.38 -23.47 -1.43
N HIS A 104 10.15 -22.86 -2.60
CA HIS A 104 10.83 -21.63 -3.00
C HIS A 104 10.55 -20.45 -2.04
N GLN A 105 9.40 -20.44 -1.35
CA GLN A 105 9.17 -19.52 -0.22
C GLN A 105 10.14 -19.83 0.92
N SER A 106 10.18 -21.08 1.41
CA SER A 106 11.10 -21.51 2.48
C SER A 106 12.58 -21.24 2.14
N ASP A 107 12.99 -21.50 0.90
CA ASP A 107 14.35 -21.27 0.40
C ASP A 107 14.70 -19.77 0.46
N LEU A 108 13.81 -18.91 -0.04
CA LEU A 108 13.95 -17.46 0.03
C LEU A 108 13.98 -16.96 1.48
N LEU A 109 13.05 -17.40 2.33
CA LEU A 109 13.00 -16.94 3.72
C LEU A 109 14.28 -17.33 4.49
N SER A 110 14.86 -18.49 4.18
CA SER A 110 16.12 -18.96 4.77
C SER A 110 17.33 -18.14 4.30
N ASP A 111 17.42 -17.78 3.02
CA ASP A 111 18.41 -16.83 2.49
C ASP A 111 18.29 -15.45 3.16
N LEU A 112 17.07 -14.93 3.32
CA LEU A 112 16.85 -13.63 3.97
C LEU A 112 17.26 -13.66 5.45
N LEU A 113 16.96 -14.73 6.18
CA LEU A 113 17.32 -14.86 7.58
C LEU A 113 18.81 -15.10 7.82
N THR A 114 19.55 -15.68 6.87
CA THR A 114 21.00 -15.94 7.00
C THR A 114 21.88 -14.78 6.54
N ARG A 115 21.34 -13.79 5.81
CA ARG A 115 22.06 -12.57 5.43
C ARG A 115 22.58 -11.77 6.64
N PRO A 116 23.75 -11.10 6.50
CA PRO A 116 24.24 -10.12 7.48
C PRO A 116 23.21 -9.04 7.78
N LYS A 117 23.12 -8.63 9.05
CA LYS A 117 22.14 -7.64 9.54
C LYS A 117 22.88 -6.42 10.11
N PRO A 118 22.29 -5.21 10.07
CA PRO A 118 21.01 -4.87 9.45
C PRO A 118 21.08 -4.89 7.91
N HIS A 119 19.97 -5.22 7.25
CA HIS A 119 19.86 -5.12 5.79
C HIS A 119 18.45 -4.81 5.29
N ILE A 120 18.34 -4.40 4.02
CA ILE A 120 17.10 -4.27 3.27
C ILE A 120 17.17 -5.20 2.05
N TYR A 121 16.17 -6.05 1.86
CA TYR A 121 16.03 -6.86 0.66
C TYR A 121 14.81 -6.43 -0.18
N SER A 122 14.98 -6.33 -1.50
CA SER A 122 13.93 -5.89 -2.43
C SER A 122 13.66 -6.92 -3.53
N GLN A 123 12.40 -7.34 -3.71
CA GLN A 123 11.99 -8.25 -4.81
C GLN A 123 10.56 -7.97 -5.29
N HIS A 124 10.30 -8.18 -6.58
CA HIS A 124 8.93 -8.22 -7.11
C HIS A 124 8.30 -9.58 -6.76
N ILE A 125 7.50 -9.59 -5.67
CA ILE A 125 6.91 -10.80 -5.09
C ILE A 125 5.65 -10.46 -4.28
N ALA A 126 4.68 -11.35 -4.24
CA ALA A 126 3.54 -11.23 -3.33
C ALA A 126 3.97 -11.41 -1.86
N TYR A 127 3.22 -10.81 -0.93
CA TYR A 127 3.43 -10.96 0.50
C TYR A 127 3.54 -12.44 0.93
N ILE A 128 4.57 -12.75 1.70
CA ILE A 128 4.79 -14.05 2.35
C ILE A 128 4.58 -13.86 3.84
N ASN A 129 3.67 -14.63 4.42
CA ASN A 129 3.50 -14.67 5.87
C ASN A 129 4.59 -15.55 6.49
N PHE A 130 5.51 -14.97 7.26
CA PHE A 130 6.64 -15.67 7.88
C PHE A 130 6.19 -16.64 8.99
N THR A 131 5.15 -16.29 9.76
CA THR A 131 4.69 -17.12 10.90
C THR A 131 4.07 -18.44 10.45
N ARG A 132 3.54 -18.53 9.22
CA ARG A 132 3.14 -19.78 8.53
C ARG A 132 4.29 -20.73 8.19
N PHE A 133 5.53 -20.28 8.28
CA PHE A 133 6.75 -21.10 8.20
C PHE A 133 7.42 -21.28 9.56
N HIS A 134 6.79 -20.80 10.64
CA HIS A 134 7.38 -20.71 11.99
C HIS A 134 8.66 -19.88 12.05
N LEU A 135 8.76 -18.87 11.19
CA LEU A 135 9.91 -17.96 11.09
C LEU A 135 9.58 -16.56 11.65
N PRO A 136 10.58 -15.84 12.21
CA PRO A 136 10.39 -14.52 12.79
C PRO A 136 10.05 -13.47 11.72
N ARG A 137 9.18 -12.52 12.04
CA ARG A 137 8.67 -11.48 11.13
C ARG A 137 9.72 -10.39 10.86
N PRO A 138 9.96 -10.01 9.59
CA PRO A 138 10.74 -8.83 9.25
C PRO A 138 9.88 -7.56 9.27
N ILE A 139 10.53 -6.41 9.09
CA ILE A 139 9.84 -5.14 8.86
C ILE A 139 9.37 -5.11 7.40
N TYR A 140 8.07 -5.28 7.16
CA TYR A 140 7.49 -5.15 5.81
C TYR A 140 7.23 -3.67 5.45
N ILE A 141 7.62 -3.27 4.23
CA ILE A 141 7.27 -1.97 3.63
C ILE A 141 6.88 -2.14 2.16
N ASN A 142 6.12 -1.18 1.63
CA ASN A 142 5.90 -1.09 0.19
C ASN A 142 5.67 0.34 -0.31
N LEU A 143 5.50 0.47 -1.62
CA LEU A 143 4.92 1.65 -2.26
C LEU A 143 3.71 1.23 -3.09
N VAL A 144 2.70 2.10 -3.13
CA VAL A 144 1.61 2.07 -4.09
C VAL A 144 1.71 3.27 -5.05
N ARG A 145 0.82 3.30 -6.03
CA ARG A 145 0.58 4.41 -6.96
C ARG A 145 -0.89 4.35 -7.41
N ASP A 146 -1.47 5.45 -7.88
CA ASP A 146 -2.75 5.41 -8.60
C ASP A 146 -2.74 4.29 -9.68
N PRO A 147 -3.74 3.39 -9.70
CA PRO A 147 -3.76 2.27 -10.63
C PRO A 147 -3.78 2.65 -12.11
N ILE A 148 -4.44 3.76 -12.48
CA ILE A 148 -4.57 4.20 -13.88
C ILE A 148 -3.22 4.68 -14.38
N ASP A 149 -2.57 5.58 -13.64
CA ASP A 149 -1.24 6.10 -13.90
C ASP A 149 -0.15 5.02 -13.84
N ARG A 150 -0.34 3.98 -13.03
CA ARG A 150 0.51 2.78 -13.00
C ARG A 150 0.34 1.92 -14.27
N ILE A 151 -0.88 1.79 -14.80
CA ILE A 151 -1.14 1.16 -16.11
C ILE A 151 -0.56 1.99 -17.26
N ILE A 152 -0.76 3.32 -17.28
CA ILE A 152 -0.14 4.25 -18.25
C ILE A 152 1.39 4.09 -18.23
N SER A 153 1.99 4.08 -17.04
CA SER A 153 3.44 3.91 -16.87
C SER A 153 3.95 2.54 -17.34
N TRP A 154 3.14 1.49 -17.26
CA TRP A 154 3.46 0.17 -17.82
C TRP A 154 3.33 0.13 -19.33
N HIS A 155 2.21 0.61 -19.89
CA HIS A 155 1.89 0.63 -21.32
C HIS A 155 3.01 1.26 -22.16
N TYR A 156 3.45 2.47 -21.77
CA TYR A 156 4.53 3.18 -22.46
C TYR A 156 5.94 2.71 -22.06
N TYR A 157 6.08 1.82 -21.08
CA TYR A 157 7.39 1.26 -20.68
C TYR A 157 7.73 0.01 -21.49
N ILE A 158 6.79 -0.94 -21.59
CA ILE A 158 7.00 -2.15 -22.40
C ILE A 158 7.11 -1.84 -23.90
N ARG A 159 6.59 -0.68 -24.33
CA ARG A 159 6.64 -0.19 -25.71
C ARG A 159 7.87 0.66 -26.04
N ALA A 160 8.69 1.01 -25.06
CA ALA A 160 9.84 1.87 -25.31
C ALA A 160 10.98 1.10 -25.99
N ARG A 161 11.45 1.57 -27.15
CA ARG A 161 12.56 0.95 -27.91
C ARG A 161 13.84 0.77 -27.09
N TRP A 162 14.06 1.58 -26.05
CA TRP A 162 15.19 1.44 -25.13
C TRP A 162 15.07 0.24 -24.18
N TYR A 163 13.85 -0.20 -23.82
CA TYR A 163 13.64 -1.35 -22.94
C TYR A 163 14.16 -2.65 -23.60
N TYR A 164 13.84 -2.88 -24.86
CA TYR A 164 14.35 -4.04 -25.60
C TYR A 164 15.87 -4.01 -25.80
N ARG A 165 16.46 -2.83 -26.06
CA ARG A 165 17.93 -2.66 -26.13
C ARG A 165 18.61 -2.96 -24.79
N ASP A 166 18.01 -2.51 -23.68
CA ASP A 166 18.49 -2.77 -22.32
C ASP A 166 18.36 -4.26 -21.93
N MET A 167 17.29 -4.94 -22.34
CA MET A 167 17.14 -6.38 -22.16
C MET A 167 18.17 -7.17 -22.99
N GLN A 168 18.37 -6.82 -24.26
CA GLN A 168 19.39 -7.45 -25.11
C GLN A 168 20.80 -7.34 -24.50
N ALA A 169 21.16 -6.15 -24.01
CA ALA A 169 22.46 -5.91 -23.36
C ALA A 169 22.65 -6.68 -22.03
N LYS A 170 21.57 -7.13 -21.38
CA LYS A 170 21.60 -7.82 -20.08
C LYS A 170 21.41 -9.34 -20.17
N LEU A 171 20.71 -9.82 -21.20
CA LEU A 171 20.29 -11.22 -21.32
C LEU A 171 20.86 -11.93 -22.56
N GLY A 172 21.44 -11.18 -23.52
CA GLY A 172 21.90 -11.73 -24.79
C GLY A 172 20.75 -12.44 -25.53
N ASP A 173 21.00 -13.64 -26.01
CA ASP A 173 20.03 -14.48 -26.76
C ASP A 173 18.80 -14.89 -25.94
N LYS A 174 18.78 -14.61 -24.63
CA LYS A 174 17.62 -14.83 -23.74
C LYS A 174 16.74 -13.59 -23.58
N ALA A 175 17.03 -12.50 -24.28
CA ALA A 175 16.19 -11.32 -24.33
C ALA A 175 14.94 -11.54 -25.23
N PRO A 176 13.81 -10.87 -24.95
CA PRO A 176 12.72 -10.79 -25.92
C PRO A 176 13.17 -10.01 -27.16
N ALA A 177 12.90 -10.54 -28.35
CA ALA A 177 13.12 -9.86 -29.61
C ALA A 177 12.36 -8.52 -29.69
N MET A 178 12.86 -7.59 -30.51
CA MET A 178 12.19 -6.30 -30.72
C MET A 178 10.83 -6.52 -31.43
N PRO A 179 9.71 -6.00 -30.89
CA PRO A 179 8.40 -6.06 -31.53
C PRO A 179 8.31 -5.24 -32.82
N SER A 180 7.18 -5.38 -33.52
CA SER A 180 6.81 -4.48 -34.62
C SER A 180 6.67 -3.03 -34.17
N ASP A 181 6.91 -2.10 -35.09
CA ASP A 181 6.70 -0.66 -34.86
C ASP A 181 5.25 -0.35 -34.45
N GLU A 182 4.28 -1.06 -35.03
CA GLU A 182 2.87 -1.03 -34.64
C GLU A 182 2.68 -1.26 -33.13
N PHE A 183 3.34 -2.27 -32.54
CA PHE A 183 3.25 -2.49 -31.10
C PHE A 183 3.93 -1.37 -30.31
N LEU A 184 5.09 -0.89 -30.77
CA LEU A 184 5.93 0.07 -30.06
C LEU A 184 5.35 1.49 -30.04
N ASP A 185 4.68 1.92 -31.11
CA ASP A 185 4.18 3.29 -31.26
C ASP A 185 2.70 3.46 -30.88
N MET A 186 1.99 2.34 -30.62
CA MET A 186 0.62 2.24 -30.08
C MET A 186 0.40 3.08 -28.81
N ASP A 187 -0.48 4.07 -28.88
CA ASP A 187 -0.96 4.83 -27.72
C ASP A 187 -1.97 4.03 -26.86
N LEU A 188 -2.26 4.53 -25.65
CA LEU A 188 -3.17 3.81 -24.73
C LEU A 188 -4.64 3.94 -25.13
N ASP A 189 -5.05 5.07 -25.70
CA ASP A 189 -6.44 5.35 -26.07
C ASP A 189 -6.91 4.43 -27.20
N THR A 190 -6.11 4.28 -28.26
CA THR A 190 -6.29 3.30 -29.33
C THR A 190 -6.26 1.87 -28.79
N CYS A 191 -5.34 1.56 -27.87
CA CYS A 191 -5.22 0.23 -27.28
C CYS A 191 -6.45 -0.17 -26.44
N VAL A 192 -7.03 0.76 -25.68
CA VAL A 192 -8.26 0.56 -24.90
C VAL A 192 -9.50 0.52 -25.81
N ARG A 193 -9.61 1.44 -26.78
CA ARG A 193 -10.71 1.49 -27.76
C ARG A 193 -10.81 0.21 -28.59
N ASN A 194 -9.67 -0.30 -29.06
CA ASN A 194 -9.57 -1.54 -29.83
C ASN A 194 -9.65 -2.81 -28.97
N LYS A 195 -9.71 -2.67 -27.63
CA LYS A 195 -9.78 -3.77 -26.65
C LYS A 195 -8.61 -4.77 -26.74
N ASP A 196 -7.40 -4.29 -27.05
CA ASP A 196 -6.21 -5.13 -27.10
C ASP A 196 -5.93 -5.82 -25.74
N ARG A 197 -5.34 -7.03 -25.78
CA ARG A 197 -5.07 -7.86 -24.59
C ARG A 197 -4.26 -7.15 -23.49
N HIS A 198 -3.38 -6.22 -23.86
CA HIS A 198 -2.57 -5.43 -22.92
C HIS A 198 -3.36 -4.33 -22.21
N CYS A 199 -4.52 -3.94 -22.77
CA CYS A 199 -5.32 -2.79 -22.35
C CYS A 199 -6.78 -3.14 -21.95
N THR A 200 -7.18 -4.41 -22.11
CA THR A 200 -8.48 -4.95 -21.68
C THR A 200 -8.41 -5.53 -20.28
N PHE A 201 -9.25 -5.03 -19.37
CA PHE A 201 -9.22 -5.30 -17.93
C PHE A 201 -10.47 -6.09 -17.45
N ASN A 202 -10.56 -7.35 -17.88
CA ASN A 202 -11.71 -8.21 -17.61
C ASN A 202 -11.84 -8.58 -16.13
N GLN A 203 -13.01 -8.30 -15.55
CA GLN A 203 -13.31 -8.57 -14.13
C GLN A 203 -13.17 -10.06 -13.78
N MET A 204 -12.65 -10.36 -12.59
CA MET A 204 -12.38 -11.71 -12.08
C MET A 204 -11.42 -12.58 -12.93
N GLN A 205 -10.83 -12.04 -14.01
CA GLN A 205 -9.90 -12.78 -14.88
C GLN A 205 -8.70 -13.31 -14.09
N ILE A 206 -8.49 -14.63 -14.11
CA ILE A 206 -7.37 -15.30 -13.43
C ILE A 206 -6.12 -15.35 -14.34
N LYS A 207 -6.25 -15.91 -15.54
CA LYS A 207 -5.15 -16.02 -16.53
C LYS A 207 -4.80 -14.64 -17.09
N ASN A 208 -3.53 -14.20 -16.97
CA ASN A 208 -3.08 -12.92 -17.49
C ASN A 208 -2.38 -13.05 -18.85
N GLU A 209 -3.12 -12.87 -19.94
CA GLU A 209 -2.65 -13.11 -21.31
C GLU A 209 -1.76 -11.98 -21.87
N ALA A 210 -1.67 -10.86 -21.16
CA ALA A 210 -0.68 -9.81 -21.41
C ALA A 210 0.68 -10.09 -20.74
N GLY A 211 0.75 -11.03 -19.78
CA GLY A 211 1.95 -11.29 -18.98
C GLY A 211 2.33 -10.16 -18.01
N ASP A 212 1.43 -9.20 -17.77
CA ASP A 212 1.71 -7.97 -17.03
C ASP A 212 1.48 -8.06 -15.51
N HIS A 213 1.70 -6.93 -14.83
CA HIS A 213 1.47 -6.74 -13.41
C HIS A 213 0.25 -5.85 -13.11
N ARG A 214 -0.87 -6.02 -13.85
CA ARG A 214 -2.11 -5.22 -13.69
C ARG A 214 -2.75 -5.27 -12.30
N ARG A 215 -2.45 -6.28 -11.47
CA ARG A 215 -2.90 -6.41 -10.07
C ARG A 215 -1.87 -5.78 -9.13
N GLN A 216 -2.18 -4.63 -8.53
CA GLN A 216 -1.43 -4.06 -7.40
C GLN A 216 -1.84 -4.76 -6.10
N THR A 217 -3.14 -5.03 -5.91
CA THR A 217 -3.70 -5.79 -4.77
C THR A 217 -2.99 -7.12 -4.51
N LEU A 218 -2.63 -7.87 -5.57
CA LEU A 218 -1.95 -9.17 -5.51
C LEU A 218 -0.67 -9.14 -4.66
N PHE A 219 0.10 -8.05 -4.72
CA PHE A 219 1.36 -7.93 -3.98
C PHE A 219 1.16 -7.91 -2.46
N PHE A 220 -0.03 -7.50 -2.00
CA PHE A 220 -0.39 -7.40 -0.59
C PHE A 220 -1.34 -8.53 -0.15
N CYS A 221 -2.23 -9.01 -1.02
CA CYS A 221 -3.11 -10.15 -0.75
C CYS A 221 -2.32 -11.44 -0.46
N GLY A 222 -1.17 -11.62 -1.14
CA GLY A 222 -0.20 -12.68 -0.85
C GLY A 222 -0.40 -13.97 -1.67
N MET A 223 0.27 -15.04 -1.21
CA MET A 223 0.47 -16.28 -1.98
C MET A 223 -0.78 -17.16 -2.23
N ASN A 224 -1.98 -16.78 -1.79
CA ASN A 224 -3.19 -17.59 -2.02
C ASN A 224 -3.78 -17.33 -3.41
N GLN A 225 -3.35 -18.11 -4.41
CA GLN A 225 -3.75 -17.92 -5.80
C GLN A 225 -5.28 -17.90 -6.01
N LYS A 226 -6.03 -18.82 -5.37
CA LYS A 226 -7.50 -18.90 -5.53
C LYS A 226 -8.22 -17.63 -5.07
N LEU A 227 -7.68 -16.92 -4.09
CA LEU A 227 -8.27 -15.70 -3.53
C LEU A 227 -7.68 -14.43 -4.16
N CYS A 228 -6.38 -14.42 -4.49
CA CYS A 228 -5.64 -13.22 -4.87
C CYS A 228 -5.42 -13.03 -6.39
N MET A 229 -5.62 -14.07 -7.22
CA MET A 229 -5.47 -13.96 -8.68
C MET A 229 -6.69 -13.44 -9.46
N PRO A 230 -7.96 -13.61 -9.02
CA PRO A 230 -9.10 -13.01 -9.73
C PRO A 230 -8.94 -11.48 -9.81
N PHE A 231 -8.84 -10.94 -11.03
CA PHE A 231 -8.56 -9.53 -11.26
C PHE A 231 -9.66 -8.61 -10.70
N ASN A 232 -9.25 -7.50 -10.08
CA ASN A 232 -10.13 -6.48 -9.48
C ASN A 232 -11.19 -7.09 -8.53
N SER A 233 -10.84 -8.15 -7.79
CA SER A 233 -11.76 -8.84 -6.88
C SER A 233 -11.82 -8.18 -5.51
N GLU A 234 -13.04 -7.95 -5.02
CA GLU A 234 -13.32 -7.45 -3.67
C GLU A 234 -12.65 -8.33 -2.58
N MET A 235 -12.70 -9.66 -2.71
CA MET A 235 -12.07 -10.57 -1.74
C MET A 235 -10.54 -10.39 -1.70
N ALA A 236 -9.91 -10.18 -2.86
CA ALA A 236 -8.48 -9.92 -2.96
C ALA A 236 -8.10 -8.58 -2.33
N MET A 237 -8.89 -7.53 -2.61
CA MET A 237 -8.76 -6.22 -1.97
C MET A 237 -8.92 -6.29 -0.45
N GLN A 238 -10.01 -6.88 0.05
CA GLN A 238 -10.28 -6.96 1.48
C GLN A 238 -9.22 -7.77 2.23
N LYS A 239 -8.65 -8.81 1.61
CA LYS A 239 -7.50 -9.54 2.18
C LYS A 239 -6.21 -8.72 2.14
N ALA A 240 -5.99 -7.93 1.09
CA ALA A 240 -4.85 -7.02 0.96
C ALA A 240 -4.91 -5.90 2.02
N LYS A 241 -6.05 -5.23 2.20
CA LYS A 241 -6.28 -4.18 3.21
C LYS A 241 -5.88 -4.66 4.61
N ARG A 242 -6.45 -5.80 5.03
CA ARG A 242 -6.14 -6.44 6.34
C ARG A 242 -4.66 -6.80 6.52
N THR A 243 -3.96 -7.17 5.45
CA THR A 243 -2.50 -7.46 5.55
C THR A 243 -1.66 -6.18 5.57
N VAL A 244 -2.07 -5.11 4.89
CA VAL A 244 -1.44 -3.78 5.08
C VAL A 244 -1.61 -3.31 6.52
N GLU A 245 -2.79 -3.50 7.11
CA GLU A 245 -3.08 -3.22 8.52
C GLU A 245 -2.23 -4.03 9.49
N SER A 246 -2.11 -5.35 9.35
CA SER A 246 -1.45 -6.20 10.36
C SER A 246 0.06 -6.41 10.16
N GLU A 247 0.59 -6.27 8.94
CA GLU A 247 1.95 -6.73 8.61
C GLU A 247 2.91 -5.59 8.23
N TYR A 248 2.43 -4.53 7.58
CA TYR A 248 3.31 -3.50 7.00
C TYR A 248 3.53 -2.36 7.99
N ALA A 249 4.79 -1.98 8.19
CA ALA A 249 5.13 -0.76 8.91
C ALA A 249 4.63 0.46 8.14
N VAL A 250 5.07 0.63 6.88
CA VAL A 250 4.71 1.77 6.02
C VAL A 250 4.40 1.29 4.60
N VAL A 251 3.29 1.80 4.04
CA VAL A 251 2.97 1.68 2.61
C VAL A 251 2.78 3.10 2.08
N GLY A 252 3.79 3.61 1.39
CA GLY A 252 3.81 5.00 0.93
C GLY A 252 3.42 5.18 -0.54
N THR A 253 3.46 6.42 -1.01
CA THR A 253 3.48 6.75 -2.45
C THR A 253 4.42 7.93 -2.72
N TRP A 254 4.95 7.99 -3.96
CA TRP A 254 5.69 9.15 -4.46
C TRP A 254 4.79 10.33 -4.84
N GLU A 255 3.48 10.13 -5.00
CA GLU A 255 2.52 11.23 -5.10
C GLU A 255 2.65 12.15 -3.86
N ASP A 256 2.74 11.55 -2.66
CA ASP A 256 2.86 12.25 -1.37
C ASP A 256 4.27 12.10 -0.78
N THR A 257 5.29 12.43 -1.58
CA THR A 257 6.72 12.16 -1.27
C THR A 257 7.15 12.61 0.13
N ASN A 258 6.82 13.85 0.55
CA ASN A 258 7.25 14.40 1.84
C ASN A 258 6.70 13.60 3.04
N ILE A 259 5.45 13.18 2.93
CA ILE A 259 4.70 12.44 3.95
C ILE A 259 5.23 11.00 4.03
N THR A 260 5.40 10.33 2.88
CA THR A 260 6.03 9.01 2.80
C THR A 260 7.41 8.98 3.46
N LEU A 261 8.26 9.99 3.20
CA LEU A 261 9.60 10.05 3.77
C LEU A 261 9.58 10.35 5.29
N ALA A 262 8.65 11.18 5.77
CA ALA A 262 8.47 11.47 7.19
C ALA A 262 8.08 10.24 8.01
N VAL A 263 7.07 9.48 7.53
CA VAL A 263 6.58 8.28 8.22
C VAL A 263 7.67 7.19 8.22
N LEU A 264 8.41 7.03 7.12
CA LEU A 264 9.57 6.13 7.07
C LEU A 264 10.68 6.55 8.07
N GLU A 265 11.03 7.84 8.12
CA GLU A 265 12.03 8.39 9.05
C GLU A 265 11.69 8.09 10.51
N ALA A 266 10.42 8.29 10.90
CA ALA A 266 9.99 8.15 12.28
C ALA A 266 9.69 6.70 12.70
N TYR A 267 9.06 5.89 11.84
CA TYR A 267 8.64 4.53 12.22
C TYR A 267 9.78 3.52 12.07
N ILE A 268 10.73 3.77 11.17
CA ILE A 268 11.81 2.83 10.81
C ILE A 268 13.20 3.54 10.84
N PRO A 269 13.57 4.25 11.94
CA PRO A 269 14.70 5.18 11.95
C PRO A 269 16.05 4.52 11.69
N ARG A 270 16.26 3.27 12.14
CA ARG A 270 17.51 2.51 11.90
C ARG A 270 17.85 2.34 10.41
N TYR A 271 16.85 2.40 9.54
CA TYR A 271 17.02 2.28 8.09
C TYR A 271 16.79 3.62 7.38
N PHE A 272 15.80 4.41 7.83
CA PHE A 272 15.33 5.58 7.10
C PHE A 272 15.62 6.94 7.76
N ARG A 273 16.37 7.00 8.88
CA ARG A 273 16.84 8.30 9.41
C ARG A 273 17.56 9.10 8.32
N ASN A 274 17.19 10.37 8.20
CA ASN A 274 17.65 11.32 7.17
C ASN A 274 17.19 11.00 5.73
N ALA A 275 16.16 10.18 5.51
CA ALA A 275 15.62 9.87 4.19
C ALA A 275 15.11 11.11 3.41
N LYS A 276 14.50 12.11 4.07
CA LYS A 276 14.14 13.39 3.44
C LYS A 276 15.39 14.08 2.88
N VAL A 277 16.40 14.27 3.73
CA VAL A 277 17.66 14.95 3.36
C VAL A 277 18.38 14.19 2.23
N ALA A 278 18.51 12.86 2.35
CA ALA A 278 19.16 12.02 1.36
C ALA A 278 18.39 11.93 0.03
N TYR A 279 17.06 12.09 0.05
CA TYR A 279 16.22 12.20 -1.14
C TYR A 279 16.40 13.55 -1.84
N TYR A 280 16.27 14.68 -1.12
CA TYR A 280 16.34 15.99 -1.75
C TYR A 280 17.74 16.34 -2.25
N LEU A 281 18.81 16.01 -1.50
CA LEU A 281 20.20 16.05 -2.00
C LEU A 281 20.48 15.02 -3.11
N GLY A 282 19.59 14.05 -3.32
CA GLY A 282 19.66 13.06 -4.38
C GLY A 282 18.77 13.32 -5.59
N LYS A 283 17.94 14.37 -5.57
CA LYS A 283 16.75 14.51 -6.41
C LYS A 283 17.05 14.38 -7.91
N ASP A 284 18.13 14.98 -8.41
CA ASP A 284 18.50 14.90 -9.82
C ASP A 284 18.80 13.48 -10.28
N ARG A 285 19.65 12.75 -9.54
CA ARG A 285 19.99 11.35 -9.84
C ARG A 285 18.77 10.45 -9.65
N LEU A 286 17.99 10.64 -8.59
CA LEU A 286 16.74 9.91 -8.35
C LEU A 286 15.70 10.14 -9.45
N SER A 287 15.62 11.35 -10.03
CA SER A 287 14.73 11.67 -11.14
C SER A 287 15.13 10.98 -12.45
N ARG A 288 16.43 10.76 -12.69
CA ARG A 288 16.93 10.12 -13.92
C ARG A 288 16.63 8.62 -13.93
N VAL A 289 16.63 7.96 -12.77
CA VAL A 289 16.41 6.51 -12.64
C VAL A 289 15.03 6.04 -13.15
N ASN A 290 13.97 6.84 -12.97
CA ASN A 290 12.59 6.44 -13.28
C ASN A 290 11.98 7.14 -14.51
N ARG A 291 12.77 7.90 -15.30
CA ARG A 291 12.25 8.62 -16.48
C ARG A 291 11.74 7.66 -17.56
N ASN A 292 10.46 7.75 -17.89
CA ASN A 292 9.93 7.25 -19.15
C ASN A 292 9.59 8.41 -20.09
N ASN A 293 10.52 8.73 -20.99
CA ASN A 293 10.38 9.83 -21.95
C ASN A 293 9.29 9.60 -23.02
N VAL A 294 8.62 8.44 -23.02
CA VAL A 294 7.58 8.06 -24.00
C VAL A 294 6.15 8.23 -23.44
N THR A 295 5.99 8.77 -22.23
CA THR A 295 4.68 8.90 -21.58
C THR A 295 3.86 10.01 -22.25
N ARG A 296 2.86 9.64 -23.06
CA ARG A 296 1.90 10.59 -23.67
C ARG A 296 0.76 10.92 -22.70
N ILE A 297 0.10 12.06 -22.91
CA ILE A 297 -1.21 12.36 -22.30
C ILE A 297 -2.23 11.33 -22.80
N VAL A 298 -3.22 11.00 -21.96
CA VAL A 298 -4.27 10.00 -22.21
C VAL A 298 -5.62 10.67 -21.98
N SER A 299 -6.60 10.42 -22.83
CA SER A 299 -7.90 11.11 -22.78
C SER A 299 -8.72 10.76 -21.54
N ASP A 300 -9.61 11.68 -21.15
CA ASP A 300 -10.54 11.47 -20.05
C ASP A 300 -11.56 10.35 -20.33
N GLU A 301 -11.90 10.09 -21.60
CA GLU A 301 -12.66 8.91 -22.01
C GLU A 301 -11.94 7.62 -21.55
N THR A 302 -10.66 7.48 -21.92
CA THR A 302 -9.83 6.33 -21.53
C THR A 302 -9.63 6.27 -20.02
N ARG A 303 -9.37 7.41 -19.34
CA ARG A 303 -9.24 7.43 -17.87
C ARG A 303 -10.56 7.02 -17.19
N LEU A 304 -11.72 7.38 -17.74
CA LEU A 304 -13.03 6.97 -17.23
C LEU A 304 -13.31 5.48 -17.46
N ILE A 305 -12.95 4.93 -18.63
CA ILE A 305 -13.04 3.48 -18.91
C ILE A 305 -12.15 2.69 -17.95
N LEU A 306 -10.91 3.15 -17.73
CA LEU A 306 -9.98 2.51 -16.80
C LEU A 306 -10.47 2.62 -15.35
N ARG A 307 -11.00 3.77 -14.92
CA ARG A 307 -11.60 3.97 -13.59
C ARG A 307 -12.75 2.98 -13.31
N LYS A 308 -13.61 2.75 -14.31
CA LYS A 308 -14.72 1.76 -14.22
C LYS A 308 -14.24 0.31 -14.13
N ASN A 309 -13.06 -0.02 -14.68
CA ASN A 309 -12.50 -1.37 -14.68
C ASN A 309 -11.55 -1.68 -13.49
N LEU A 310 -11.09 -0.66 -12.77
CA LEU A 310 -10.07 -0.75 -11.72
C LEU A 310 -10.60 -0.42 -10.31
N THR A 311 -11.91 -0.48 -10.09
CA THR A 311 -12.59 -0.03 -8.85
C THR A 311 -11.95 -0.52 -7.55
N ASN A 312 -11.73 -1.83 -7.40
CA ASN A 312 -11.15 -2.43 -6.20
C ASN A 312 -9.62 -2.24 -6.12
N GLU A 313 -8.93 -2.04 -7.24
CA GLU A 313 -7.52 -1.62 -7.24
C GLU A 313 -7.37 -0.16 -6.78
N ILE A 314 -8.34 0.71 -7.11
CA ILE A 314 -8.39 2.12 -6.71
C ILE A 314 -8.78 2.24 -5.22
N GLU A 315 -9.84 1.56 -4.78
CA GLU A 315 -10.26 1.56 -3.37
C GLU A 315 -9.19 0.94 -2.43
N PHE A 316 -8.33 0.06 -2.96
CA PHE A 316 -7.13 -0.41 -2.25
C PHE A 316 -6.01 0.66 -2.18
N TYR A 317 -5.78 1.41 -3.27
CA TYR A 317 -4.81 2.51 -3.30
C TYR A 317 -5.20 3.64 -2.34
N GLU A 318 -6.45 4.13 -2.40
CA GLU A 318 -6.94 5.21 -1.54
C GLU A 318 -6.89 4.82 -0.06
N PHE A 319 -7.20 3.56 0.27
CA PHE A 319 -7.04 3.02 1.62
C PHE A 319 -5.57 3.09 2.11
N CYS A 320 -4.60 2.76 1.24
CA CYS A 320 -3.18 2.86 1.59
C CYS A 320 -2.77 4.33 1.81
N LYS A 321 -3.25 5.25 0.97
CA LYS A 321 -3.01 6.70 1.09
C LYS A 321 -3.63 7.28 2.37
N GLN A 322 -4.88 6.90 2.69
CA GLN A 322 -5.54 7.26 3.95
C GLN A 322 -4.76 6.75 5.16
N ARG A 323 -4.30 5.49 5.16
CA ARG A 323 -3.48 4.93 6.25
C ARG A 323 -2.15 5.69 6.40
N LEU A 324 -1.50 6.07 5.31
CA LEU A 324 -0.29 6.88 5.34
C LEU A 324 -0.55 8.26 5.97
N TYR A 325 -1.64 8.93 5.61
CA TYR A 325 -2.04 10.21 6.20
C TYR A 325 -2.37 10.09 7.69
N LEU A 326 -3.02 9.02 8.13
CA LEU A 326 -3.24 8.75 9.55
C LEU A 326 -1.93 8.54 10.32
N GLN A 327 -0.97 7.80 9.74
CA GLN A 327 0.36 7.63 10.33
C GLN A 327 1.12 8.97 10.46
N TYR A 328 0.99 9.87 9.49
CA TYR A 328 1.61 11.21 9.50
C TYR A 328 0.93 12.16 10.50
N ALA A 329 -0.40 12.21 10.52
CA ALA A 329 -1.16 13.05 11.44
C ALA A 329 -0.91 12.68 12.90
N ALA A 330 -0.80 11.37 13.18
CA ALA A 330 -0.43 10.86 14.50
C ALA A 330 0.97 11.37 14.93
N LEU A 331 1.97 11.35 14.05
CA LEU A 331 3.31 11.87 14.34
C LEU A 331 3.32 13.37 14.67
N SER A 332 2.43 14.15 14.05
CA SER A 332 2.34 15.61 14.26
C SER A 332 1.63 16.03 15.56
N HIS A 333 1.39 15.11 16.49
CA HIS A 333 0.69 15.34 17.77
C HIS A 333 -0.69 16.00 17.61
N GLY A 334 -1.39 15.77 16.49
CA GLY A 334 -2.67 16.41 16.22
C GLY A 334 -2.62 17.93 16.03
N LYS A 335 -1.44 18.54 15.88
CA LYS A 335 -1.35 19.89 15.29
C LYS A 335 -1.99 19.84 13.91
N GLY A 336 -2.96 20.74 13.68
CA GLY A 336 -3.90 20.62 12.57
C GLY A 336 -3.24 20.62 11.19
N PHE A 337 -3.94 20.02 10.22
CA PHE A 337 -3.64 20.15 8.79
C PHE A 337 -3.85 21.61 8.36
N GLY A 338 -2.82 22.46 8.52
CA GLY A 338 -2.94 23.91 8.29
C GLY A 338 -1.66 24.66 7.90
N GLU A 339 -0.52 23.97 7.74
CA GLU A 339 0.72 24.56 7.19
C GLU A 339 1.38 23.70 6.07
N ASP A 340 0.91 22.46 5.86
CA ASP A 340 1.43 21.48 4.88
C ASP A 340 0.32 21.03 3.90
N ASP A 341 -0.38 21.98 3.27
CA ASP A 341 -1.55 21.72 2.42
C ASP A 341 -1.22 21.00 1.10
N TYR A 342 -1.43 19.67 1.09
CA TYR A 342 -1.36 18.82 -0.11
C TYR A 342 -2.54 17.83 -0.20
N LEU A 343 -3.68 18.15 0.43
CA LEU A 343 -4.84 17.26 0.52
C LEU A 343 -6.04 17.77 -0.31
N LEU A 344 -5.82 17.94 -1.62
CA LEU A 344 -6.91 18.09 -2.58
C LEU A 344 -7.70 16.77 -2.67
N VAL A 345 -8.68 16.62 -1.79
CA VAL A 345 -9.80 15.70 -2.00
C VAL A 345 -10.52 16.14 -3.27
N PRO A 346 -10.81 15.25 -4.25
CA PRO A 346 -11.48 15.66 -5.47
C PRO A 346 -12.91 16.14 -5.18
N GLU A 347 -13.14 17.45 -5.28
CA GLU A 347 -14.50 17.99 -5.32
C GLU A 347 -15.26 17.40 -6.52
N GLN A 348 -16.46 16.88 -6.25
CA GLN A 348 -17.40 16.55 -7.31
C GLN A 348 -17.94 17.86 -7.88
N ARG A 349 -17.37 18.33 -8.99
CA ARG A 349 -17.93 19.44 -9.76
C ARG A 349 -19.28 19.04 -10.37
N ASN A 350 -20.33 19.26 -9.59
CA ASN A 350 -21.69 19.36 -10.08
C ASN A 350 -21.88 20.75 -10.70
N ASP A 351 -21.24 21.01 -11.83
CA ASP A 351 -21.50 22.20 -12.65
C ASP A 351 -22.84 22.00 -13.41
N TYR A 352 -23.95 22.00 -12.65
CA TYR A 352 -25.23 22.46 -13.17
C TYR A 352 -25.23 23.98 -13.10
N ASN A 353 -25.36 24.65 -14.24
CA ASN A 353 -25.98 25.96 -14.34
C ASN A 353 -26.72 26.02 -15.68
N GLU A 354 -28.03 26.21 -15.58
CA GLU A 354 -28.90 26.58 -16.69
C GLU A 354 -28.86 28.10 -16.85
N GLU A 355 -28.89 28.59 -18.10
CA GLU A 355 -29.24 29.98 -18.49
C GLU A 355 -28.27 31.09 -17.96
N GLU A 356 -28.04 32.21 -18.64
CA GLU A 356 -28.96 33.11 -19.34
C GLU A 356 -28.21 33.92 -20.45
N TYR A 357 -28.97 34.46 -21.43
CA TYR A 357 -28.57 35.32 -22.59
C TYR A 357 -27.79 34.67 -23.76
#